data_AF-A0A9W4TBA7-F1
#
_entry.id   AF-A0A9W4TBA7-F1
#
_cell.length_a   1.000
_cell.length_b   1.000
_cell.length_c   1.000
_cell.angle_alpha   90.00
_cell.angle_beta   90.00
_cell.angle_gamma   90.00
#
_symmetry.space_group_name_H-M   'P 1'
#
loop_
_entity.id
_entity.type
_entity.pdbx_description
1 polymer ?
#
loop_
_entity_poly.entity_id
_entity_poly.type
_entity_poly.pdbx_seq_one_letter_code
_entity_poly.pdbx_strand_id
1 'polypeptide(L)'
;LKLYEIMKALIPKTRGAIIYAVYNTLKHLHQTGSFTPKKQTGRPPLLNTPFQQELKAFVQENSENRRLCAKKLSTVWTSCLKNPISAFTIR
;
A
#
# COMPACT_ATOMS: atom_id res chain seq x y z
N LEU A 1 -27.48 -22.84 12.19
CA LEU A 1 -27.30 -24.15 12.87
C LEU A 1 -25.97 -24.85 12.53
N LYS A 2 -25.50 -24.95 11.28
CA LYS A 2 -24.25 -25.68 10.95
C LYS A 2 -22.93 -25.08 11.49
N LEU A 3 -22.80 -23.75 11.58
CA LEU A 3 -21.55 -23.09 12.01
C LEU A 3 -21.25 -23.27 13.50
N TYR A 4 -22.29 -23.24 14.34
CA TYR A 4 -22.18 -23.39 15.79
C TYR A 4 -21.74 -24.81 16.18
N GLU A 5 -22.25 -25.82 15.48
CA GLU A 5 -21.86 -27.22 15.67
C GLU A 5 -20.40 -27.49 15.26
N ILE A 6 -19.93 -26.87 14.16
CA ILE A 6 -18.52 -26.94 13.74
C ILE A 6 -17.60 -26.28 14.78
N MET A 7 -17.98 -25.11 15.31
CA MET A 7 -17.23 -24.46 16.37
C MET A 7 -17.17 -25.32 17.64
N LYS A 8 -18.29 -25.91 18.07
CA LYS A 8 -18.33 -26.84 19.22
C LYS A 8 -17.38 -28.02 19.08
N ALA A 9 -17.29 -28.61 17.88
CA ALA A 9 -16.41 -29.74 17.61
C ALA A 9 -14.90 -29.38 17.66
N LEU A 10 -14.53 -28.13 17.35
CA LEU A 10 -13.14 -27.67 17.37
C LEU A 10 -12.64 -27.23 18.76
N ILE A 11 -13.54 -26.75 19.63
CA ILE A 11 -13.21 -26.19 20.96
C ILE A 11 -12.35 -27.13 21.84
N PRO A 12 -12.65 -28.44 21.99
CA PRO A 12 -11.88 -29.29 22.90
C PRO A 12 -10.49 -29.70 22.37
N LYS A 13 -10.14 -29.41 21.11
CA LYS A 13 -8.93 -29.94 20.45
C LYS A 13 -7.93 -28.88 20.00
N THR A 14 -8.19 -27.59 20.23
CA THR A 14 -7.39 -26.51 19.63
C THR A 14 -7.05 -25.38 20.60
N ARG A 15 -5.89 -24.75 20.39
CA ARG A 15 -5.46 -23.54 21.12
C ARG A 15 -6.41 -22.36 20.79
N GLY A 16 -6.66 -21.48 21.75
CA GLY A 16 -7.62 -20.36 21.60
C GLY A 16 -7.42 -19.48 20.36
N ALA A 17 -6.17 -19.32 19.89
CA ALA A 17 -5.86 -18.58 18.66
C ALA A 17 -6.48 -19.21 17.39
N ILE A 18 -6.56 -20.55 17.33
CA ILE A 18 -7.14 -21.28 16.20
C ILE A 18 -8.66 -21.10 16.19
N ILE A 19 -9.29 -21.17 17.37
CA ILE A 19 -10.74 -20.95 17.53
C ILE A 19 -11.11 -19.53 17.08
N TYR A 20 -10.31 -18.53 17.47
CA TYR A 20 -10.53 -17.14 17.08
C TYR A 20 -10.37 -16.92 15.58
N ALA A 21 -9.37 -17.53 14.95
CA ALA A 21 -9.17 -17.47 13.50
C ALA A 21 -10.36 -18.08 12.74
N VAL A 22 -10.80 -19.28 13.15
CA VAL A 22 -11.96 -19.96 12.55
C VAL A 22 -13.22 -19.11 12.68
N TYR A 23 -13.49 -18.55 13.87
CA TYR A 23 -14.64 -17.66 14.08
C TYR A 23 -14.61 -16.46 13.13
N ASN A 24 -13.47 -15.79 13.00
CA ASN A 24 -13.34 -14.63 12.13
C ASN A 24 -13.50 -14.98 10.64
N THR A 25 -12.98 -16.13 10.19
CA THR A 25 -13.18 -16.61 8.83
C THR A 25 -14.65 -16.91 8.53
N LEU A 26 -15.34 -17.57 9.46
CA LEU A 26 -16.76 -17.89 9.31
C LEU A 26 -17.64 -16.62 9.34
N LYS A 27 -17.30 -15.66 10.21
CA LYS A 27 -17.95 -14.34 10.25
C LYS A 27 -17.77 -13.60 8.93
N HIS A 28 -16.55 -13.59 8.39
CA HIS A 28 -16.24 -12.96 7.10
C HIS A 28 -17.00 -13.61 5.94
N LEU A 29 -17.08 -14.95 5.91
CA LEU A 29 -17.88 -15.68 4.94
C LEU A 29 -19.36 -15.30 5.01
N HIS A 30 -19.94 -15.23 6.21
CA HIS A 30 -21.35 -14.84 6.38
C HIS A 30 -21.61 -13.41 5.89
N GLN A 31 -20.65 -12.50 6.09
CA GLN A 31 -20.79 -11.09 5.72
C GLN A 31 -20.55 -10.82 4.23
N THR A 32 -19.62 -11.55 3.61
CA THR A 32 -19.14 -11.25 2.25
C THR A 32 -19.44 -12.34 1.21
N GLY A 33 -19.89 -13.52 1.65
CA GLY A 33 -20.07 -14.69 0.80
C GLY A 33 -18.76 -15.32 0.30
N SER A 34 -17.60 -14.83 0.77
CA SER A 34 -16.30 -15.25 0.28
C SER A 34 -15.34 -15.64 1.40
N PHE A 35 -14.46 -16.60 1.10
CA PHE A 35 -13.30 -16.92 1.94
C PHE A 35 -12.08 -16.05 1.61
N THR A 36 -12.14 -15.21 0.58
CA THR A 36 -11.03 -14.34 0.20
C THR A 36 -10.78 -13.32 1.31
N PRO A 37 -9.58 -13.31 1.92
CA PRO A 37 -9.27 -12.35 2.95
C PRO A 37 -9.27 -10.93 2.36
N LYS A 38 -9.72 -9.96 3.16
CA LYS A 38 -9.62 -8.56 2.77
C LYS A 38 -8.14 -8.21 2.60
N LYS A 39 -7.76 -7.74 1.41
CA LYS A 39 -6.41 -7.25 1.16
C LYS A 39 -6.12 -6.14 2.17
N GLN A 40 -5.07 -6.29 2.97
CA GLN A 40 -4.56 -5.17 3.75
C GLN A 40 -4.02 -4.14 2.77
N THR A 41 -4.80 -3.10 2.52
CA THR A 41 -4.31 -1.89 1.90
C THR A 41 -3.48 -1.18 2.96
N GLY A 42 -2.16 -1.19 2.80
CA GLY A 42 -1.29 -0.32 3.59
C GLY A 42 -1.69 1.14 3.39
N ARG A 43 -1.05 2.04 4.14
CA ARG A 43 -1.25 3.49 3.94
C ARG A 43 -0.97 3.80 2.45
N PRO A 44 -1.92 4.43 1.73
CA PRO A 44 -1.63 4.86 0.37
C PRO A 44 -0.38 5.75 0.40
N PRO A 45 0.46 5.72 -0.65
CA PRO A 45 1.62 6.62 -0.72
C PRO A 45 1.16 8.03 -0.41
N LEU A 46 1.84 8.70 0.53
CA LEU A 46 1.40 9.99 1.07
C LEU A 46 1.16 11.04 -0.01
N LEU A 47 1.87 10.90 -1.13
CA LEU A 47 1.74 11.68 -2.33
C LEU A 47 1.90 10.70 -3.49
N ASN A 48 0.93 10.66 -4.41
CA ASN A 48 1.00 9.92 -5.67
C ASN A 48 0.36 10.75 -6.77
N THR A 49 0.79 12.01 -6.85
CA THR A 49 0.31 12.93 -7.88
C THR A 49 0.98 12.60 -9.22
N PRO A 50 0.31 12.86 -10.37
CA PRO A 50 0.91 12.67 -11.69
C PRO A 50 2.28 13.36 -11.80
N PHE A 51 2.38 14.56 -11.24
CA PHE A 51 3.59 15.37 -11.20
C PHE A 51 4.77 14.71 -10.48
N GLN A 52 4.50 13.93 -9.42
CA GLN A 52 5.54 13.20 -8.71
C GLN A 52 6.01 11.97 -9.49
N GLN A 53 5.12 11.36 -10.28
CA GLN A 53 5.49 10.28 -11.19
C GLN A 53 6.36 10.78 -12.34
N GLU A 54 6.02 11.94 -12.92
CA GLU A 54 6.85 12.61 -13.93
C GLU A 54 8.23 12.98 -13.36
N LEU A 55 8.29 13.55 -12.15
CA LEU A 55 9.56 13.85 -11.48
C LEU A 55 10.40 12.59 -11.26
N LYS A 56 9.77 11.49 -10.84
CA LYS A 56 10.44 10.21 -10.66
C LYS A 56 10.98 9.66 -11.98
N ALA A 57 10.17 9.72 -13.05
CA ALA A 57 10.58 9.29 -14.38
C ALA A 57 11.78 10.09 -14.88
N PHE A 58 11.73 11.42 -14.77
CA PHE A 58 12.81 12.33 -15.16
C PHE A 58 14.14 12.08 -14.44
N VAL A 59 14.09 11.76 -13.13
CA VAL A 59 15.29 11.42 -12.36
C VAL A 59 15.83 10.04 -12.74
N GLN A 60 14.95 9.12 -13.13
CA GLN A 60 15.30 7.73 -13.42
C GLN A 60 15.78 7.52 -14.87
N GLU A 61 15.28 8.30 -15.81
CA GLU A 61 15.61 8.25 -17.24
C GLU A 61 17.06 8.68 -17.51
N ASN A 62 17.59 9.62 -16.74
CA ASN A 62 18.97 10.06 -16.84
C ASN A 62 19.78 9.71 -15.58
N SER A 63 20.77 8.82 -15.74
CA SER A 63 21.65 8.39 -14.64
C SER A 63 22.44 9.53 -14.00
N GLU A 64 22.69 10.63 -14.73
CA GLU A 64 23.30 11.85 -14.20
C GLU A 64 22.33 12.60 -13.28
N ASN A 65 21.05 12.68 -13.66
CA ASN A 65 20.00 13.31 -12.84
C ASN A 65 19.87 12.63 -11.47
N ARG A 66 20.05 11.31 -11.41
CA ARG A 66 20.04 10.54 -10.15
C ARG A 66 21.12 10.96 -9.15
N ARG A 67 22.23 11.53 -9.62
CA ARG A 67 23.34 12.02 -8.77
C ARG A 67 23.22 13.51 -8.43
N LEU A 68 22.26 14.21 -9.02
CA LEU A 68 22.07 15.64 -8.77
C LEU A 68 21.44 15.86 -7.39
N CYS A 69 21.92 16.90 -6.70
CA CYS A 69 21.25 17.38 -5.49
C CYS A 69 19.89 18.01 -5.84
N ALA A 70 18.96 18.04 -4.89
CA ALA A 70 17.60 18.56 -5.09
C ALA A 70 17.58 19.99 -5.69
N LYS A 71 18.53 20.85 -5.30
CA LYS A 71 18.64 22.22 -5.85
C LYS A 71 19.00 22.21 -7.34
N LYS A 72 19.94 21.37 -7.76
CA LYS A 72 20.30 21.21 -9.18
C LYS A 72 19.16 20.56 -9.96
N LEU A 73 18.51 19.53 -9.41
CA LEU A 73 17.35 18.90 -10.03
C LEU A 73 16.21 19.90 -10.29
N SER A 74 15.91 20.76 -9.31
CA SER A 74 14.94 21.85 -9.47
C SER A 74 15.30 22.77 -10.64
N THR A 75 16.57 23.15 -10.79
CA THR A 75 17.02 23.98 -11.92
C THR A 75 16.84 23.26 -13.25
N VAL A 76 17.35 22.03 -13.39
CA VAL A 76 17.28 21.27 -14.65
C VAL A 76 15.82 21.00 -15.02
N TRP A 77 15.00 20.62 -14.05
CA TRP A 77 13.56 20.43 -14.24
C TRP A 77 12.86 21.70 -14.75
N THR A 78 13.13 22.84 -14.11
CA THR A 78 12.52 24.12 -14.48
C THR A 78 12.94 24.53 -15.90
N SER A 79 14.20 24.27 -16.28
CA SER A 79 14.71 24.52 -17.63
C SER A 79 14.06 23.62 -18.69
N CYS A 80 13.81 22.34 -18.39
CA CYS A 80 13.24 21.40 -19.34
C CYS A 80 11.72 21.53 -19.50
N LEU A 81 10.98 21.69 -18.40
CA LEU A 81 9.51 21.59 -18.37
C LEU A 81 8.81 22.92 -18.16
N LYS A 82 9.54 24.03 -17.99
CA LYS A 82 9.03 25.39 -17.71
C LYS A 82 8.10 25.48 -16.48
N ASN A 83 8.05 24.43 -15.67
CA ASN A 83 7.25 24.34 -14.46
C ASN A 83 8.19 24.39 -13.25
N PRO A 84 8.20 25.48 -12.47
CA PRO A 84 9.10 25.62 -11.34
C PRO A 84 8.72 24.66 -10.21
N ILE A 85 9.71 23.91 -9.72
CA ILE A 85 9.59 23.05 -8.53
C ILE A 85 10.57 23.54 -7.48
N SER A 86 10.12 23.64 -6.23
CA SER A 86 11.02 23.94 -5.11
C SER A 86 11.86 22.73 -4.74
N ALA A 87 13.12 22.94 -4.35
CA ALA A 87 13.98 21.86 -3.86
C ALA A 87 13.40 21.16 -2.60
N PHE A 88 12.53 21.82 -1.84
CA PHE A 88 11.85 21.25 -0.69
C PHE A 88 10.78 20.21 -1.11
N THR A 89 10.11 20.43 -2.24
CA THR A 89 9.11 19.50 -2.81
C THR A 89 9.76 18.23 -3.40
N ILE A 90 11.05 18.30 -3.75
CA ILE A 90 11.82 17.16 -4.28
C ILE A 90 12.31 16.23 -3.16
N ARG A 91 12.45 16.75 -1.93
CA ARG A 91 12.90 16.01 -0.74
C ARG A 91 11.79 15.12 -0.18
#